data_AF-A0A226MI27-F1
#
_entry.id   AF-A0A226MI27-F1
#
_cell.length_a   1.000
_cell.length_b   1.000
_cell.length_c   1.000
_cell.angle_alpha   90.00
_cell.angle_beta   90.00
_cell.angle_gamma   90.00
#
_symmetry.space_group_name_H-M   'P 1'
#
loop_
_entity.id
_entity.type
_entity.pdbx_description
1 polymer ?
#
loop_
_entity_poly.entity_id
_entity_poly.type
_entity_poly.pdbx_seq_one_letter_code
_entity_poly.pdbx_strand_id
1 'polypeptide(L)'
;MGSLRLWERPSLAAAGLPGSALSPCRRSVPRSGPLCRARLLHATLPQRGLEEFFDDPKNWGEKTVKSGDAWNIKQLRAKSSQDLHKLWYVLLKEKNMLLTLEQESKRQLKPMPSPERLEKVQKSMKNIDLVVREREIALRLLQTGHEKPVPGEWRNDFLGRTYWYGKDLLHTLSVFSWYSYKEWPIPWYLNKKYKKRKFYYLPHVNRFIR
;
A
#
# COMPACT_ATOMS: atom_id res chain seq x y z
N MET A 1 -6.73 33.40 -41.77
CA MET A 1 -5.33 33.52 -42.24
C MET A 1 -4.92 34.98 -42.19
N GLY A 2 -3.62 35.29 -42.03
CA GLY A 2 -3.07 36.63 -42.27
C GLY A 2 -3.21 37.63 -41.12
N SER A 3 -2.26 37.61 -40.18
CA SER A 3 -1.93 38.79 -39.37
C SER A 3 -0.78 39.52 -40.04
N LEU A 4 -0.99 40.77 -40.48
CA LEU A 4 0.09 41.66 -40.89
C LEU A 4 -0.17 43.08 -40.37
N ARG A 5 0.87 43.64 -39.76
CA ARG A 5 0.91 45.00 -39.21
C ARG A 5 1.28 45.95 -40.34
N LEU A 6 0.74 47.16 -40.35
CA LEU A 6 1.46 48.32 -40.89
C LEU A 6 1.17 49.56 -40.03
N TRP A 7 2.24 50.22 -39.62
CA TRP A 7 2.25 51.53 -38.98
C TRP A 7 3.21 52.37 -39.82
N GLU A 8 2.70 53.44 -40.45
CA GLU A 8 3.56 54.51 -40.97
C GLU A 8 3.21 55.83 -40.27
N ARG A 9 4.19 56.74 -40.30
CA ARG A 9 4.27 58.01 -39.57
C ARG A 9 3.86 59.16 -40.54
N PRO A 10 4.23 60.46 -40.36
CA PRO A 10 4.73 61.23 -39.21
C PRO A 10 3.83 62.49 -38.96
N SER A 11 4.07 63.40 -38.01
CA SER A 11 5.21 64.31 -37.92
C SER A 11 4.87 65.46 -36.96
N LEU A 12 5.93 66.20 -36.55
CA LEU A 12 5.92 67.48 -35.83
C LEU A 12 5.48 67.40 -34.35
N ALA A 13 6.08 68.13 -33.40
CA ALA A 13 7.27 69.01 -33.47
C ALA A 13 8.06 69.03 -32.13
N ALA A 14 9.12 69.83 -32.09
CA ALA A 14 10.10 70.01 -31.03
C ALA A 14 9.81 71.19 -30.07
N ALA A 15 10.31 71.11 -28.82
CA ALA A 15 11.05 72.20 -28.14
C ALA A 15 11.55 71.81 -26.73
N GLY A 16 12.80 72.15 -26.41
CA GLY A 16 13.22 72.66 -25.09
C GLY A 16 13.32 71.72 -23.86
N LEU A 17 14.56 71.33 -23.52
CA LEU A 17 15.05 71.25 -22.14
C LEU A 17 15.99 72.46 -21.93
N PRO A 18 16.09 73.06 -20.72
CA PRO A 18 16.96 72.52 -19.67
C PRO A 18 16.49 72.79 -18.21
N GLY A 19 17.26 72.31 -17.22
CA GLY A 19 17.30 72.93 -15.89
C GLY A 19 16.93 72.03 -14.69
N SER A 20 17.95 71.39 -14.12
CA SER A 20 17.90 70.56 -12.91
C SER A 20 17.36 71.25 -11.65
N ALA A 21 16.63 70.48 -10.82
CA ALA A 21 16.99 70.10 -9.43
C ALA A 21 15.85 70.14 -8.38
N LEU A 22 16.06 69.34 -7.31
CA LEU A 22 15.37 69.34 -5.99
C LEU A 22 13.99 68.65 -5.86
N SER A 23 14.06 67.33 -5.68
CA SER A 23 13.41 66.51 -4.64
C SER A 23 12.02 66.89 -4.07
N PRO A 24 11.08 65.92 -4.09
CA PRO A 24 10.28 65.61 -2.89
C PRO A 24 10.55 64.20 -2.35
N CYS A 25 10.71 64.08 -1.03
CA CYS A 25 11.00 62.82 -0.33
C CYS A 25 9.87 61.77 -0.52
N ARG A 26 10.12 60.74 -1.34
CA ARG A 26 9.30 59.52 -1.31
C ARG A 26 9.62 58.72 -0.04
N ARG A 27 8.62 58.55 0.83
CA ARG A 27 8.70 57.61 1.97
C ARG A 27 9.06 56.22 1.43
N SER A 28 10.18 55.66 1.88
CA SER A 28 10.53 54.27 1.66
C SER A 28 9.55 53.38 2.44
N VAL A 29 8.60 52.78 1.74
CA VAL A 29 7.92 51.59 2.27
C VAL A 29 8.99 50.53 2.49
N PRO A 30 9.21 50.00 3.71
CA PRO A 30 10.14 48.91 3.90
C PRO A 30 9.63 47.73 3.07
N ARG A 31 10.44 47.26 2.12
CA ARG A 31 10.18 46.00 1.42
C ARG A 31 10.09 44.91 2.49
N SER A 32 8.88 44.44 2.79
CA SER A 32 8.70 43.21 3.53
C SER A 32 9.38 42.11 2.73
N GLY A 33 10.52 41.61 3.24
CA GLY A 33 11.13 40.39 2.71
C GLY A 33 10.12 39.24 2.76
N PRO A 34 10.30 38.17 1.96
CA PRO A 34 9.41 37.02 2.03
C PRO A 34 9.40 36.51 3.47
N LEU A 35 8.25 36.63 4.13
CA LEU A 35 8.07 36.16 5.50
C LEU A 35 8.36 34.66 5.50
N CYS A 36 9.49 34.26 6.08
CA CYS A 36 9.75 32.87 6.40
C CYS A 36 8.56 32.38 7.21
N ARG A 37 7.76 31.48 6.60
CA ARG A 37 6.54 30.93 7.20
C ARG A 37 6.96 30.06 8.38
N ALA A 38 7.15 30.70 9.53
CA ALA A 38 7.55 30.05 10.76
C ALA A 38 6.58 28.89 11.02
N ARG A 39 7.12 27.67 11.09
CA ARG A 39 6.33 26.50 11.49
C ARG A 39 5.79 26.79 12.88
N LEU A 40 4.47 26.83 13.00
CA LEU A 40 3.78 27.13 14.26
C LEU A 40 4.28 26.17 15.35
N LEU A 41 4.44 26.70 16.56
CA LEU A 41 4.91 25.93 17.71
C LEU A 41 3.81 24.93 18.12
N HIS A 42 3.87 23.72 17.60
CA HIS A 42 2.95 22.64 17.95
C HIS A 42 3.33 22.04 19.31
N ALA A 43 2.47 22.20 20.31
CA ALA A 43 2.65 21.63 21.66
C ALA A 43 2.31 20.11 21.76
N THR A 44 1.95 19.49 20.63
CA THR A 44 1.70 18.04 20.54
C THR A 44 3.00 17.27 20.37
N LEU A 45 3.09 16.08 20.98
CA LEU A 45 4.19 15.13 20.76
C LEU A 45 4.50 14.98 19.25
N PRO A 46 5.78 14.92 18.85
CA PRO A 46 6.16 14.88 17.44
C PRO A 46 5.76 13.54 16.80
N GLN A 47 4.55 13.50 16.24
CA GLN A 47 4.16 12.49 15.27
C GLN A 47 4.97 12.75 13.99
N ARG A 48 5.94 11.89 13.72
CA ARG A 48 6.85 12.01 12.56
C ARG A 48 6.08 11.99 11.22
N GLY A 49 4.86 11.48 11.19
CA GLY A 49 3.90 11.72 10.10
C GLY A 49 4.41 11.18 8.77
N LEU A 50 4.74 12.07 7.82
CA LEU A 50 5.31 11.69 6.53
C LEU A 50 6.79 11.27 6.62
N GLU A 51 7.52 11.66 7.66
CA GLU A 51 8.92 11.31 7.84
C GLU A 51 9.11 9.80 8.09
N GLU A 52 8.07 9.10 8.58
CA GLU A 52 8.11 7.64 8.81
C GLU A 52 8.08 6.80 7.51
N PHE A 53 7.84 7.44 6.35
CA PHE A 53 7.90 6.78 5.04
C PHE A 53 9.31 6.83 4.41
N PHE A 54 10.28 7.42 5.10
CA PHE A 54 11.67 7.52 4.65
C PHE A 54 12.61 6.94 5.70
N ASP A 55 13.74 6.40 5.27
CA ASP A 55 14.81 5.96 6.19
C ASP A 55 15.47 7.18 6.85
N ASP A 56 16.18 6.97 7.96
CA ASP A 56 16.90 8.03 8.67
C ASP A 56 17.79 8.82 7.68
N PRO A 57 17.80 10.17 7.72
CA PRO A 57 18.55 11.00 6.77
C PRO A 57 20.06 10.73 6.67
N LYS A 58 20.61 10.01 7.65
CA LYS A 58 22.01 9.56 7.68
C LYS A 58 22.29 8.41 6.70
N ASN A 59 21.28 7.58 6.41
CA ASN A 59 21.39 6.39 5.57
C ASN A 59 21.21 6.72 4.07
N TRP A 60 20.91 7.98 3.73
CA TRP A 60 20.62 8.41 2.36
C TRP A 60 21.88 8.38 1.49
N GLY A 61 21.83 7.58 0.42
CA GLY A 61 22.95 7.41 -0.52
C GLY A 61 23.96 6.33 -0.13
N GLU A 62 23.83 5.71 1.04
CA GLU A 62 24.60 4.52 1.38
C GLU A 62 24.19 3.32 0.51
N LYS A 63 25.16 2.52 0.07
CA LYS A 63 24.89 1.32 -0.76
C LYS A 63 24.40 0.12 0.04
N THR A 64 24.79 0.04 1.32
CA THR A 64 24.59 -1.15 2.18
C THR A 64 24.21 -0.74 3.60
N VAL A 65 22.91 -0.70 3.89
CA VAL A 65 22.42 -0.44 5.24
C VAL A 65 22.46 -1.74 6.05
N LYS A 66 23.09 -1.70 7.24
CA LYS A 66 23.17 -2.84 8.15
C LYS A 66 21.79 -3.16 8.71
N SER A 67 21.32 -4.41 8.53
CA SER A 67 20.01 -4.87 9.01
C SER A 67 20.15 -6.16 9.81
N GLY A 68 19.38 -6.29 10.89
CA GLY A 68 19.31 -7.50 11.71
C GLY A 68 18.66 -8.69 10.98
N ASP A 69 18.43 -9.77 11.72
CA ASP A 69 17.79 -10.99 11.19
C ASP A 69 16.25 -10.92 11.17
N ALA A 70 15.65 -11.79 10.37
CA ALA A 70 14.20 -11.97 10.34
C ALA A 70 13.69 -12.70 11.60
N TRP A 71 12.49 -12.34 12.06
CA TRP A 71 11.86 -12.94 13.24
C TRP A 71 11.59 -14.43 13.05
N ASN A 72 12.10 -15.25 13.98
CA ASN A 72 11.92 -16.70 13.95
C ASN A 72 10.58 -17.11 14.60
N ILE A 73 9.88 -18.08 14.01
CA ILE A 73 8.60 -18.63 14.49
C ILE A 73 8.69 -19.03 15.99
N LYS A 74 9.81 -19.64 16.41
CA LYS A 74 10.01 -20.03 17.82
C LYS A 74 10.00 -18.83 18.78
N GLN A 75 10.60 -17.70 18.38
CA GLN A 75 10.61 -16.47 19.18
C GLN A 75 9.21 -15.84 19.25
N LEU A 76 8.49 -15.84 18.12
CA LEU A 76 7.14 -15.27 18.02
C LEU A 76 6.10 -16.06 18.84
N ARG A 77 6.22 -17.39 18.91
CA ARG A 77 5.34 -18.24 19.74
C ARG A 77 5.41 -17.90 21.23
N ALA A 78 6.55 -17.40 21.72
CA ALA A 78 6.73 -16.97 23.11
C ALA A 78 6.20 -15.56 23.43
N LYS A 79 5.68 -14.80 22.44
CA LYS A 79 5.18 -13.43 22.65
C LYS A 79 3.67 -13.37 22.86
N SER A 80 3.22 -12.39 23.64
CA SER A 80 1.79 -12.13 23.85
C SER A 80 1.11 -11.71 22.54
N SER A 81 -0.19 -11.93 22.41
CA SER A 81 -0.93 -11.51 21.21
C SER A 81 -0.96 -9.99 21.04
N GLN A 82 -0.92 -9.22 22.14
CA GLN A 82 -0.82 -7.75 22.09
C GLN A 82 0.54 -7.29 21.53
N ASP A 83 1.63 -7.97 21.90
CA ASP A 83 2.97 -7.61 21.40
C ASP A 83 3.16 -8.04 19.94
N LEU A 84 2.57 -9.17 19.51
CA LEU A 84 2.52 -9.54 18.10
C LEU A 84 1.76 -8.49 17.26
N HIS A 85 0.65 -7.95 17.79
CA HIS A 85 -0.10 -6.88 17.14
C HIS A 85 0.73 -5.58 17.02
N LYS A 86 1.40 -5.15 18.09
CA LYS A 86 2.33 -3.99 18.05
C LYS A 86 3.47 -4.23 17.05
N LEU A 87 4.09 -5.41 17.08
CA LEU A 87 5.19 -5.80 16.20
C LEU A 87 4.77 -5.83 14.72
N TRP A 88 3.55 -6.28 14.43
CA TRP A 88 2.99 -6.24 13.07
C TRP A 88 2.97 -4.81 12.52
N TYR A 89 2.54 -3.81 13.30
CA TYR A 89 2.57 -2.41 12.86
C TYR A 89 3.99 -1.87 12.71
N VAL A 90 4.94 -2.23 13.58
CA VAL A 90 6.36 -1.86 13.40
C VAL A 90 6.89 -2.40 12.06
N LEU A 91 6.67 -3.69 11.77
CA LEU A 91 7.07 -4.31 10.50
C LEU A 91 6.29 -3.75 9.29
N LEU A 92 5.04 -3.33 9.45
CA LEU A 92 4.25 -2.74 8.38
C LEU A 92 4.76 -1.34 8.00
N LYS A 93 5.12 -0.50 8.98
CA LYS A 93 5.72 0.82 8.71
C LYS A 93 7.07 0.67 8.02
N GLU A 94 7.91 -0.21 8.55
CA GLU A 94 9.19 -0.60 7.95
C GLU A 94 9.02 -1.09 6.50
N LYS A 95 8.07 -2.00 6.23
CA LYS A 95 7.76 -2.47 4.88
C LYS A 95 7.33 -1.31 3.96
N ASN A 96 6.49 -0.40 4.44
CA ASN A 96 6.01 0.73 3.64
C ASN A 96 7.15 1.70 3.28
N MET A 97 8.07 1.97 4.21
CA MET A 97 9.29 2.75 3.98
C MET A 97 10.23 2.06 2.96
N LEU A 98 10.37 0.73 3.02
CA LEU A 98 11.16 0.01 2.02
C LEU A 98 10.51 0.00 0.64
N LEU A 99 9.18 0.00 0.54
CA LEU A 99 8.44 0.08 -0.73
C LEU A 99 8.50 1.48 -1.37
N THR A 100 8.46 2.56 -0.58
CA THR A 100 8.71 3.92 -1.10
C THR A 100 10.14 4.05 -1.60
N LEU A 101 11.11 3.47 -0.88
CA LEU A 101 12.52 3.43 -1.26
C LEU A 101 12.74 2.63 -2.56
N GLU A 102 12.16 1.43 -2.67
CA GLU A 102 12.21 0.60 -3.89
C GLU A 102 11.60 1.33 -5.10
N GLN A 103 10.48 2.04 -4.90
CA GLN A 103 9.82 2.77 -5.98
C GLN A 103 10.61 4.02 -6.40
N GLU A 104 11.21 4.75 -5.47
CA GLU A 104 12.05 5.90 -5.79
C GLU A 104 13.38 5.45 -6.42
N SER A 105 13.97 4.32 -6.01
CA SER A 105 15.18 3.80 -6.67
C SER A 105 14.90 3.42 -8.12
N LYS A 106 13.76 2.76 -8.40
CA LYS A 106 13.27 2.49 -9.77
C LYS A 106 13.08 3.78 -10.58
N ARG A 107 12.43 4.79 -10.00
CA ARG A 107 12.22 6.10 -10.64
C ARG A 107 13.53 6.81 -10.98
N GLN A 108 14.52 6.72 -10.10
CA GLN A 108 15.86 7.30 -10.27
C GLN A 108 16.80 6.41 -11.12
N LEU A 109 16.31 5.27 -11.62
CA LEU A 109 17.08 4.25 -12.36
C LEU A 109 18.34 3.78 -11.61
N LYS A 110 18.26 3.71 -10.28
CA LYS A 110 19.34 3.27 -9.37
C LYS A 110 18.99 1.93 -8.71
N PRO A 111 19.99 1.07 -8.44
CA PRO A 111 19.75 -0.14 -7.65
C PRO A 111 19.27 0.22 -6.24
N MET A 112 18.33 -0.57 -5.72
CA MET A 112 17.85 -0.41 -4.34
C MET A 112 18.99 -0.78 -3.36
N PRO A 113 19.31 0.06 -2.35
CA PRO A 113 20.20 -0.35 -1.27
C PRO A 113 19.56 -1.46 -0.43
N SER A 114 20.28 -2.57 -0.26
CA SER A 114 19.91 -3.71 0.61
C SER A 114 18.47 -4.27 0.43
N PRO A 115 18.11 -4.82 -0.76
CA PRO A 115 16.78 -5.41 -0.99
C PRO A 115 16.46 -6.58 -0.04
N GLU A 116 17.48 -7.26 0.47
CA GLU A 116 17.38 -8.30 1.51
C GLU A 116 16.57 -7.86 2.75
N ARG A 117 16.63 -6.57 3.11
CA ARG A 117 15.90 -6.01 4.25
C ARG A 117 14.38 -6.16 4.05
N LEU A 118 13.90 -5.96 2.82
CA LEU A 118 12.49 -6.15 2.46
C LEU A 118 12.08 -7.63 2.55
N GLU A 119 12.93 -8.55 2.09
CA GLU A 119 12.68 -10.00 2.19
C GLU A 119 12.60 -10.47 3.65
N LYS A 120 13.53 -10.01 4.50
CA LYS A 120 13.55 -10.29 5.95
C LYS A 120 12.27 -9.81 6.63
N VAL A 121 11.79 -8.61 6.30
CA VAL A 121 10.53 -8.05 6.81
C VAL A 121 9.33 -8.86 6.32
N GLN A 122 9.24 -9.17 5.03
CA GLN A 122 8.16 -10.01 4.48
C GLN A 122 8.13 -11.41 5.10
N LYS A 123 9.30 -12.04 5.31
CA LYS A 123 9.44 -13.33 6.01
C LYS A 123 8.94 -13.24 7.45
N SER A 124 9.31 -12.16 8.16
CA SER A 124 8.85 -11.90 9.52
C SER A 124 7.32 -11.73 9.60
N MET A 125 6.71 -10.99 8.67
CA MET A 125 5.25 -10.84 8.61
C MET A 125 4.55 -12.18 8.34
N LYS A 126 5.04 -12.98 7.37
CA LYS A 126 4.51 -14.34 7.10
C LYS A 126 4.59 -15.25 8.33
N ASN A 127 5.65 -15.14 9.13
CA ASN A 127 5.83 -15.91 10.36
C ASN A 127 4.84 -15.48 11.46
N ILE A 128 4.54 -14.17 11.60
CA ILE A 128 3.53 -13.69 12.55
C ILE A 128 2.13 -14.18 12.16
N ASP A 129 1.76 -14.02 10.89
CA ASP A 129 0.48 -14.50 10.32
C ASP A 129 0.31 -16.03 10.52
N LEU A 130 1.38 -16.81 10.31
CA LEU A 130 1.41 -18.24 10.62
C LEU A 130 1.15 -18.52 12.12
N VAL A 131 1.87 -17.87 13.05
CA VAL A 131 1.70 -18.08 14.50
C VAL A 131 0.31 -17.66 15.00
N VAL A 132 -0.25 -16.58 14.45
CA VAL A 132 -1.60 -16.13 14.80
C VAL A 132 -2.65 -17.14 14.32
N ARG A 133 -2.53 -17.65 13.08
CA ARG A 133 -3.41 -18.72 12.59
C ARG A 133 -3.26 -20.03 13.36
N GLU A 134 -2.05 -20.44 13.73
CA GLU A 134 -1.83 -21.63 14.58
C GLU A 134 -2.63 -21.53 15.89
N ARG A 135 -2.56 -20.36 16.56
CA ARG A 135 -3.31 -20.08 17.81
C ARG A 135 -4.81 -20.09 17.58
N GLU A 136 -5.30 -19.44 16.52
CA GLU A 136 -6.72 -19.38 16.19
C GLU A 136 -7.31 -20.76 15.87
N ILE A 137 -6.59 -21.57 15.10
CA ILE A 137 -6.98 -22.95 14.76
C ILE A 137 -7.04 -23.81 16.02
N ALA A 138 -6.03 -23.74 16.90
CA ALA A 138 -6.02 -24.48 18.15
C ALA A 138 -7.22 -24.12 19.05
N LEU A 139 -7.53 -22.82 19.19
CA LEU A 139 -8.70 -22.36 19.95
C LEU A 139 -10.02 -22.84 19.32
N ARG A 140 -10.19 -22.73 17.99
CA ARG A 140 -11.40 -23.19 17.28
C ARG A 140 -11.61 -24.69 17.39
N LEU A 141 -10.55 -25.49 17.31
CA LEU A 141 -10.61 -26.94 17.49
C LEU A 141 -11.06 -27.32 18.90
N LEU A 142 -10.57 -26.62 19.93
CA LEU A 142 -10.99 -26.85 21.32
C LEU A 142 -12.43 -26.38 21.61
N GLN A 143 -12.89 -25.29 20.97
CA GLN A 143 -14.23 -24.72 21.21
C GLN A 143 -15.34 -25.37 20.37
N THR A 144 -15.06 -25.79 19.14
CA THR A 144 -16.09 -26.23 18.18
C THR A 144 -15.74 -27.53 17.46
N GLY A 145 -14.49 -28.01 17.55
CA GLY A 145 -14.02 -29.17 16.79
C GLY A 145 -13.89 -28.96 15.27
N HIS A 146 -14.08 -27.73 14.78
CA HIS A 146 -14.02 -27.42 13.35
C HIS A 146 -12.61 -26.99 12.91
N GLU A 147 -12.07 -27.68 11.89
CA GLU A 147 -10.74 -27.36 11.32
C GLU A 147 -10.71 -25.99 10.63
N LYS A 148 -11.74 -25.68 9.83
CA LYS A 148 -11.79 -24.49 8.97
C LYS A 148 -12.52 -23.32 9.65
N PRO A 149 -12.11 -22.06 9.41
CA PRO A 149 -12.84 -20.87 9.86
C PRO A 149 -14.18 -20.70 9.15
N VAL A 150 -14.18 -20.89 7.82
CA VAL A 150 -15.33 -20.59 6.97
C VAL A 150 -16.07 -21.89 6.62
N PRO A 151 -17.37 -22.00 6.95
CA PRO A 151 -18.16 -23.17 6.59
C PRO A 151 -18.32 -23.27 5.08
N GLY A 152 -18.52 -24.49 4.61
CA GLY A 152 -18.66 -24.79 3.20
C GLY A 152 -18.88 -26.28 3.00
N GLU A 153 -18.89 -26.69 1.75
CA GLU A 153 -19.29 -28.03 1.37
C GLU A 153 -18.62 -28.45 0.06
N TRP A 154 -18.42 -29.75 -0.12
CA TRP A 154 -18.00 -30.31 -1.40
C TRP A 154 -19.18 -30.27 -2.37
N ARG A 155 -19.03 -29.52 -3.46
CA ARG A 155 -20.05 -29.39 -4.50
C ARG A 155 -19.43 -29.51 -5.88
N ASN A 156 -20.22 -30.01 -6.82
CA ASN A 156 -19.81 -30.21 -8.20
C ASN A 156 -20.22 -28.99 -9.01
N ASP A 157 -19.31 -28.45 -9.81
CA ASP A 157 -19.65 -27.42 -10.79
C ASP A 157 -20.45 -28.02 -11.96
N PHE A 158 -21.03 -27.16 -12.79
CA PHE A 158 -21.77 -27.54 -14.01
C PHE A 158 -20.95 -28.34 -15.04
N LEU A 159 -19.63 -28.43 -14.86
CA LEU A 159 -18.68 -29.20 -15.67
C LEU A 159 -18.19 -30.48 -14.97
N GLY A 160 -18.82 -30.88 -13.86
CA GLY A 160 -18.50 -32.13 -13.15
C GLY A 160 -17.13 -32.19 -12.51
N ARG A 161 -16.48 -31.04 -12.36
CA ARG A 161 -15.23 -30.90 -11.63
C ARG A 161 -15.53 -30.85 -10.12
N THR A 162 -15.24 -31.93 -9.43
CA THR A 162 -14.82 -31.92 -8.02
C THR A 162 -13.39 -31.40 -7.98
N TYR A 163 -13.14 -30.12 -7.63
CA TYR A 163 -11.76 -29.62 -7.54
C TYR A 163 -11.05 -30.23 -6.33
N TRP A 164 -10.27 -31.27 -6.59
CA TRP A 164 -9.18 -31.71 -5.74
C TRP A 164 -7.86 -31.26 -6.39
N TYR A 165 -7.22 -30.26 -5.79
CA TYR A 165 -5.81 -29.98 -6.05
C TYR A 165 -5.06 -30.23 -4.74
N GLY A 166 -4.35 -31.36 -4.71
CA GLY A 166 -3.39 -31.67 -3.65
C GLY A 166 -2.30 -30.60 -3.57
N LYS A 167 -1.61 -30.57 -2.42
CA LYS A 167 -0.47 -29.68 -2.17
C LYS A 167 0.51 -29.70 -3.35
N ASP A 168 0.85 -28.51 -3.84
CA ASP A 168 2.20 -28.27 -4.36
C ASP A 168 2.68 -26.87 -3.96
N LEU A 169 4.01 -26.76 -3.84
CA LEU A 169 4.67 -25.58 -3.31
C LEU A 169 4.62 -24.44 -4.33
N LEU A 170 3.75 -23.45 -4.14
CA LEU A 170 3.99 -22.00 -4.31
C LEU A 170 2.68 -21.22 -4.15
N HIS A 171 2.75 -20.02 -3.57
CA HIS A 171 1.60 -19.25 -3.13
C HIS A 171 0.94 -18.44 -4.28
N THR A 172 -0.01 -19.04 -4.99
CA THR A 172 -1.06 -18.32 -5.76
C THR A 172 -2.37 -19.11 -5.84
N LEU A 173 -3.47 -18.52 -5.34
CA LEU A 173 -4.88 -18.89 -5.59
C LEU A 173 -5.21 -20.40 -5.64
N SER A 174 -5.10 -21.10 -4.50
CA SER A 174 -5.71 -22.42 -4.36
C SER A 174 -7.24 -22.32 -4.39
N VAL A 175 -7.85 -22.70 -5.54
CA VAL A 175 -9.30 -22.86 -5.69
C VAL A 175 -9.68 -24.27 -5.21
N PHE A 176 -9.84 -24.41 -3.90
CA PHE A 176 -10.48 -25.59 -3.30
C PHE A 176 -11.95 -25.68 -3.76
N SER A 177 -12.45 -26.86 -4.14
CA SER A 177 -13.91 -27.13 -4.29
C SER A 177 -14.62 -27.30 -2.95
N TRP A 178 -14.08 -26.67 -1.91
CA TRP A 178 -14.85 -26.28 -0.75
C TRP A 178 -15.63 -25.05 -1.18
N TYR A 179 -16.93 -25.19 -1.44
CA TYR A 179 -17.77 -24.02 -1.68
C TYR A 179 -17.90 -23.24 -0.36
N SER A 180 -16.94 -22.35 -0.11
CA SER A 180 -16.96 -21.43 1.02
C SER A 180 -18.24 -20.62 0.94
N TYR A 181 -19.09 -20.77 1.95
CA TYR A 181 -20.35 -20.05 2.00
C TYR A 181 -20.07 -18.55 2.05
N LYS A 182 -20.82 -17.80 1.25
CA LYS A 182 -20.83 -16.34 1.35
C LYS A 182 -21.91 -15.95 2.34
N GLU A 183 -21.59 -15.01 3.20
CA GLU A 183 -22.57 -14.37 4.08
C GLU A 183 -23.61 -13.63 3.22
N TRP A 184 -24.88 -13.87 3.52
CA TRP A 184 -26.02 -13.21 2.89
C TRP A 184 -27.04 -12.82 3.96
N PRO A 185 -27.64 -11.62 3.89
CA PRO A 185 -28.68 -11.20 4.83
C PRO A 185 -30.03 -11.90 4.62
N ILE A 186 -30.17 -12.71 3.56
CA ILE A 186 -31.41 -13.37 3.15
C ILE A 186 -31.11 -14.84 2.86
N PRO A 187 -31.96 -15.80 3.30
CA PRO A 187 -31.82 -17.21 2.97
C PRO A 187 -31.66 -17.51 1.48
N TRP A 188 -30.88 -18.56 1.18
CA TRP A 188 -30.46 -18.92 -0.18
C TRP A 188 -31.63 -19.18 -1.14
N TYR A 189 -32.78 -19.66 -0.63
CA TYR A 189 -33.99 -19.96 -1.40
C TYR A 189 -34.82 -18.72 -1.80
N LEU A 190 -34.50 -17.53 -1.29
CA LEU A 190 -35.04 -16.25 -1.78
C LEU A 190 -34.04 -15.52 -2.67
N ASN A 191 -32.74 -15.80 -2.52
CA ASN A 191 -31.67 -15.15 -3.26
C ASN A 191 -31.65 -15.53 -4.75
N LYS A 192 -32.19 -14.65 -5.59
CA LYS A 192 -32.20 -14.80 -7.06
C LYS A 192 -30.80 -14.99 -7.67
N LYS A 193 -29.74 -14.43 -7.09
CA LYS A 193 -28.35 -14.56 -7.57
C LYS A 193 -27.77 -15.93 -7.22
N TYR A 194 -28.12 -16.48 -6.06
CA TYR A 194 -27.76 -17.85 -5.66
C TYR A 194 -28.46 -18.88 -6.55
N LYS A 195 -29.78 -18.76 -6.77
CA LYS A 195 -30.56 -19.67 -7.64
C LYS A 195 -30.07 -19.77 -9.08
N LYS A 196 -29.38 -18.74 -9.61
CA LYS A 196 -28.77 -18.77 -10.95
C LYS A 196 -27.51 -19.64 -11.04
N ARG A 197 -26.90 -20.01 -9.91
CA ARG A 197 -25.73 -20.92 -9.88
C ARG A 197 -26.20 -22.37 -9.91
N LYS A 198 -25.57 -23.18 -10.76
CA LYS A 198 -25.80 -24.63 -10.85
C LYS A 198 -24.68 -25.35 -10.10
N PHE A 199 -25.04 -26.10 -9.06
CA PHE A 199 -24.15 -26.98 -8.29
C PHE A 199 -24.31 -28.45 -8.69
N TYR A 200 -24.63 -28.67 -9.97
CA TYR A 200 -24.85 -29.97 -10.58
C TYR A 200 -24.46 -29.88 -12.06
N TYR A 201 -23.98 -30.98 -12.60
CA TYR A 201 -23.70 -31.18 -14.02
C TYR A 201 -24.71 -32.17 -14.63
N LEU A 202 -24.75 -32.23 -15.96
CA LEU A 202 -25.67 -33.08 -16.70
C LEU A 202 -24.95 -34.37 -17.17
N PRO A 203 -25.67 -35.48 -17.41
CA PRO A 203 -25.03 -36.76 -17.76
C PRO A 203 -24.11 -36.73 -18.99
N HIS A 204 -24.35 -35.82 -19.95
CA HIS A 204 -23.47 -35.65 -21.12
C HIS A 204 -22.06 -35.16 -20.76
N VAL A 205 -21.88 -34.55 -19.59
CA VAL A 205 -20.58 -34.07 -19.10
C VAL A 205 -19.68 -35.25 -18.72
N ASN A 206 -20.24 -36.42 -18.38
CA ASN A 206 -19.49 -37.64 -18.04
C ASN A 206 -18.48 -38.05 -19.12
N ARG A 207 -18.74 -37.75 -20.40
CA ARG A 207 -17.80 -38.04 -21.50
C ARG A 207 -16.47 -37.28 -21.38
N PHE A 208 -16.47 -36.14 -20.69
CA PHE A 208 -15.31 -35.26 -20.48
C PHE A 208 -14.66 -35.46 -19.10
N ILE A 209 -15.29 -36.21 -18.21
CA ILE A 209 -14.76 -36.62 -16.90
C ILE A 209 -14.13 -38.01 -17.11
N ARG A 210 -12.82 -38.03 -17.38
CA ARG A 210 -12.00 -39.25 -17.47
C ARG A 210 -11.00 -39.28 -16.32
#